data_AF-A0A445KFP9-F1
#
_entry.id   AF-A0A445KFP9-F1
#
_cell.length_a   1.000
_cell.length_b   1.000
_cell.length_c   1.000
_cell.angle_alpha   90.00
_cell.angle_beta   90.00
_cell.angle_gamma   90.00
#
_symmetry.space_group_name_H-M   'P 1'
#
loop_
_entity.id
_entity.type
_entity.pdbx_description
1 polymer ?
#
loop_
_entity_poly.entity_id
_entity_poly.type
_entity_poly.pdbx_seq_one_letter_code
_entity_poly.pdbx_strand_id
1 'polypeptide(L)'
;MSCYEKRRSEESSRIEMGRGMSRKQRRCGDKSFNLSTNQFADLHDEEFKALLTNGQKKEHSLWTTTETLFRYDNVTKIPASMDWRKRGVVTPIKDQGKCFVGLFQLCVATIEGLHQIITGELVPLSEQELVDFVKGESEGCYGGYVEDAFKFITKKGRIESETHYPYKGVNNTCKVKKETHGVAQIKGYKKVPSKSENALLKAVANQLVSVSVKAKDSAFQFYSSGIFTGKCGTDTDHRVALASYGESGDGTKYWLAKNSWGTEWGEKGYIRIK
;
A
#
# COMPACT_ATOMS: atom_id res chain seq x y z
N MET A 1 19.30 -25.22 23.15
CA MET A 1 18.58 -25.72 21.95
C MET A 1 19.54 -25.66 20.78
N SER A 2 19.88 -26.81 20.20
CA SER A 2 20.86 -26.89 19.11
C SER A 2 20.30 -26.30 17.82
N CYS A 3 21.19 -25.85 16.91
CA CYS A 3 20.80 -25.34 15.59
C CYS A 3 19.97 -26.34 14.75
N TYR A 4 20.09 -27.62 15.05
CA TYR A 4 19.35 -28.71 14.41
C TYR A 4 17.92 -28.83 14.97
N GLU A 5 17.75 -28.69 16.28
CA GLU A 5 16.44 -28.71 16.94
C GLU A 5 15.58 -27.50 16.56
N LYS A 6 16.20 -26.31 16.42
CA LYS A 6 15.53 -25.12 15.88
C LYS A 6 15.01 -25.33 14.46
N ARG A 7 15.87 -25.81 13.55
CA ARG A 7 15.47 -26.08 12.16
C ARG A 7 14.35 -27.12 12.04
N ARG A 8 14.43 -28.19 12.83
CA ARG A 8 13.39 -29.23 12.87
C ARG A 8 12.06 -28.70 13.43
N SER A 9 12.11 -27.82 14.44
CA SER A 9 10.94 -27.13 14.97
C SER A 9 10.31 -26.19 13.93
N GLU A 10 11.12 -25.38 13.26
CA GLU A 10 10.68 -24.45 12.20
C GLU A 10 10.03 -25.19 11.01
N GLU A 11 10.62 -26.31 10.60
CA GLU A 11 10.11 -27.13 9.50
C GLU A 11 8.80 -27.83 9.87
N SER A 12 8.66 -28.31 11.12
CA SER A 12 7.41 -28.87 11.64
C SER A 12 6.29 -27.82 11.68
N SER A 13 6.59 -26.59 12.12
CA SER A 13 5.62 -25.49 12.12
C SER A 13 5.17 -25.09 10.72
N ARG A 14 6.08 -25.06 9.73
CA ARG A 14 5.74 -24.80 8.32
C ARG A 14 4.80 -25.85 7.74
N ILE A 15 5.01 -27.13 8.07
CA ILE A 15 4.14 -28.24 7.64
C ILE A 15 2.75 -28.12 8.27
N GLU A 16 2.64 -27.75 9.55
CA GLU A 16 1.35 -27.54 10.22
C GLU A 16 0.58 -26.35 9.66
N MET A 17 1.26 -25.24 9.36
CA MET A 17 0.65 -24.06 8.73
C MET A 17 0.16 -24.37 7.31
N GLY A 18 0.95 -25.09 6.51
CA GLY A 18 0.53 -25.58 5.19
C GLY A 18 -0.70 -26.49 5.25
N ARG A 19 -0.77 -27.39 6.25
CA ARG A 19 -1.95 -28.23 6.51
C ARG A 19 -3.15 -27.41 6.97
N GLY A 20 -2.95 -26.39 7.80
CA GLY A 20 -3.97 -25.44 8.24
C GLY A 20 -4.56 -24.66 7.07
N MET A 21 -3.74 -24.23 6.12
CA MET A 21 -4.18 -23.52 4.92
C MET A 21 -4.99 -24.42 3.97
N SER A 22 -4.50 -25.63 3.68
CA SER A 22 -5.23 -26.60 2.87
C SER A 22 -6.62 -26.90 3.45
N ARG A 23 -6.72 -26.96 4.80
CA ARG A 23 -8.00 -27.09 5.51
C ARG A 23 -8.86 -25.82 5.41
N LYS A 24 -8.29 -24.61 5.50
CA LYS A 24 -9.03 -23.34 5.32
C LYS A 24 -9.56 -23.18 3.89
N GLN A 25 -8.80 -23.59 2.87
CA GLN A 25 -9.19 -23.53 1.46
C GLN A 25 -10.32 -24.50 1.14
N ARG A 26 -10.28 -25.72 1.69
CA ARG A 26 -11.33 -26.74 1.51
C ARG A 26 -12.64 -26.46 2.24
N ARG A 27 -12.65 -25.62 3.28
CA ARG A 27 -13.86 -25.28 4.06
C ARG A 27 -14.67 -24.12 3.50
N CYS A 28 -14.15 -23.40 2.52
CA CYS A 28 -14.87 -22.34 1.84
C CYS A 28 -15.25 -22.87 0.46
N GLY A 29 -16.54 -22.90 0.14
CA GLY A 29 -17.01 -23.21 -1.23
C GLY A 29 -16.47 -22.21 -2.26
N ASP A 30 -16.96 -22.26 -3.50
CA ASP A 30 -16.51 -21.40 -4.61
C ASP A 30 -16.43 -19.92 -4.20
N LYS A 31 -15.23 -19.48 -3.83
CA LYS A 31 -14.91 -18.10 -3.52
C LYS A 31 -14.43 -17.46 -4.80
N SER A 32 -14.76 -16.19 -4.99
CA SER A 32 -14.22 -15.37 -6.09
C SER A 32 -12.71 -15.13 -6.02
N PHE A 33 -12.01 -15.67 -5.00
CA PHE A 33 -10.58 -15.53 -4.77
C PHE A 33 -9.93 -16.80 -4.21
N ASN A 34 -8.63 -16.93 -4.46
CA ASN A 34 -7.78 -18.03 -4.02
C ASN A 34 -6.76 -17.56 -2.99
N LEU A 35 -6.34 -18.52 -2.15
CA LEU A 35 -5.25 -18.36 -1.21
C LEU A 35 -4.07 -19.26 -1.62
N SER A 36 -2.85 -18.86 -1.29
CA SER A 36 -1.65 -19.68 -1.47
C SER A 36 -0.62 -19.39 -0.40
N THR A 37 0.25 -20.37 -0.12
CA THR A 37 1.44 -20.14 0.70
C THR A 37 2.31 -19.09 0.01
N ASN A 38 2.83 -18.16 0.78
CA ASN A 38 3.70 -17.08 0.30
C ASN A 38 4.80 -16.80 1.35
N GLN A 39 5.55 -15.72 1.20
CA GLN A 39 6.65 -15.35 2.07
C GLN A 39 6.27 -15.06 3.53
N PHE A 40 4.97 -14.99 3.85
CA PHE A 40 4.46 -14.82 5.22
C PHE A 40 3.97 -16.14 5.84
N ALA A 41 4.16 -17.28 5.15
CA ALA A 41 3.65 -18.57 5.60
C ALA A 41 4.36 -19.15 6.83
N ASP A 42 5.50 -18.59 7.23
CA ASP A 42 6.21 -18.95 8.46
C ASP A 42 5.93 -18.01 9.63
N LEU A 43 5.13 -16.97 9.43
CA LEU A 43 4.69 -16.06 10.48
C LEU A 43 3.40 -16.57 11.12
N HIS A 44 3.38 -16.63 12.45
CA HIS A 44 2.12 -16.78 13.19
C HIS A 44 1.21 -15.56 12.98
N ASP A 45 -0.11 -15.76 13.11
CA ASP A 45 -1.11 -14.70 12.94
C ASP A 45 -0.77 -13.42 13.71
N GLU A 46 -0.25 -13.54 14.94
CA GLU A 46 0.14 -12.37 15.75
C GLU A 46 1.43 -11.70 15.27
N GLU A 47 2.38 -12.46 14.71
CA GLU A 47 3.60 -11.89 14.11
C GLU A 47 3.26 -11.14 12.82
N PHE A 48 2.38 -11.70 11.98
CA PHE A 48 1.89 -11.02 10.79
C PHE A 48 1.09 -9.77 11.14
N LYS A 49 0.18 -9.85 12.12
CA LYS A 49 -0.53 -8.66 12.62
C LYS A 49 0.44 -7.63 13.18
N ALA A 50 1.49 -8.05 13.88
CA ALA A 50 2.49 -7.13 14.41
C ALA A 50 3.17 -6.34 13.28
N LEU A 51 3.37 -6.91 12.08
CA LEU A 51 3.84 -6.22 10.86
C LEU A 51 2.87 -5.14 10.31
N LEU A 52 1.62 -5.13 10.76
CA LEU A 52 0.61 -4.13 10.37
C LEU A 52 0.27 -3.16 11.52
N THR A 53 0.41 -3.62 12.78
CA THR A 53 -0.06 -2.88 13.96
C THR A 53 0.98 -1.90 14.51
N ASN A 54 2.27 -2.25 14.47
CA ASN A 54 3.30 -1.45 15.13
C ASN A 54 3.68 -0.17 14.38
N GLY A 55 3.00 0.16 13.27
CA GLY A 55 3.28 1.35 12.48
C GLY A 55 2.09 2.14 11.94
N GLN A 56 0.86 1.89 12.43
CA GLN A 56 -0.32 2.65 12.00
C GLN A 56 -0.91 3.38 13.21
N LYS A 57 -0.70 4.71 13.28
CA LYS A 57 -1.46 5.56 14.20
C LYS A 57 -2.82 5.86 13.55
N LYS A 58 -3.90 5.85 14.35
CA LYS A 58 -5.27 6.11 13.85
C LYS A 58 -5.35 7.50 13.25
N GLU A 59 -5.96 7.61 12.06
CA GLU A 59 -6.18 8.89 11.37
C GLU A 59 -6.64 9.99 12.35
N HIS A 60 -5.99 11.16 12.31
CA HIS A 60 -6.37 12.28 13.17
C HIS A 60 -7.87 12.58 13.02
N SER A 61 -8.63 12.46 14.11
CA SER A 61 -10.07 12.70 14.15
C SER A 61 -10.44 14.19 13.97
N LEU A 62 -9.46 15.10 14.02
CA LEU A 62 -9.69 16.54 14.02
C LEU A 62 -8.92 17.20 12.88
N TRP A 63 -9.45 17.07 11.67
CA TRP A 63 -9.18 18.04 10.61
C TRP A 63 -10.28 19.08 10.67
N THR A 64 -9.92 20.32 10.96
CA THR A 64 -10.77 21.47 10.66
C THR A 64 -10.93 21.49 9.14
N THR A 65 -12.13 21.15 8.69
CA THR A 65 -12.54 21.18 7.29
C THR A 65 -12.32 22.58 6.74
N THR A 66 -11.12 22.88 6.26
CA THR A 66 -11.00 23.86 5.19
C THR A 66 -11.65 23.18 4.00
N GLU A 67 -12.92 23.52 3.77
CA GLU A 67 -13.78 23.11 2.67
C GLU A 67 -13.14 23.47 1.33
N THR A 68 -12.04 22.83 0.98
CA THR A 68 -11.53 22.88 -0.37
C THR A 68 -12.30 21.82 -1.15
N LEU A 69 -13.12 22.29 -2.10
CA LEU A 69 -13.92 21.45 -3.00
C LEU A 69 -13.09 20.25 -3.51
N PHE A 70 -13.70 19.07 -3.49
CA PHE A 70 -13.11 17.85 -4.04
C PHE A 70 -12.73 18.08 -5.51
N ARG A 71 -11.45 17.86 -5.86
CA ARG A 71 -10.90 18.27 -7.17
C ARG A 71 -11.65 17.68 -8.36
N TYR A 72 -12.16 16.45 -8.22
CA TYR A 72 -12.77 15.70 -9.30
C TYR A 72 -14.30 15.70 -9.23
N ASP A 73 -14.92 16.58 -8.45
CA ASP A 73 -16.36 16.55 -8.23
C ASP A 73 -17.17 16.71 -9.53
N ASN A 74 -16.71 17.61 -10.41
CA ASN A 74 -17.32 17.89 -11.71
C ASN A 74 -16.96 16.88 -12.82
N VAL A 75 -16.20 15.82 -12.52
CA VAL A 75 -15.90 14.77 -13.52
C VAL A 75 -17.14 13.93 -13.75
N THR A 76 -17.64 13.94 -15.00
CA THR A 76 -18.85 13.21 -15.41
C THR A 76 -18.57 12.05 -16.36
N LYS A 77 -17.51 12.16 -17.18
CA LYS A 77 -17.10 11.11 -18.12
C LYS A 77 -16.04 10.23 -17.49
N ILE A 78 -16.46 9.08 -16.99
CA ILE A 78 -15.58 8.08 -16.39
C ILE A 78 -15.64 6.82 -17.27
N PRO A 79 -14.51 6.27 -17.73
CA PRO A 79 -14.52 5.03 -18.49
C PRO A 79 -15.01 3.87 -17.62
N ALA A 80 -15.56 2.81 -18.22
CA ALA A 80 -16.06 1.65 -17.47
C ALA A 80 -14.93 0.86 -16.76
N SER A 81 -13.72 0.91 -17.33
CA SER A 81 -12.52 0.36 -16.72
C SER A 81 -11.33 1.26 -17.02
N MET A 82 -10.34 1.24 -16.12
CA MET A 82 -9.10 2.00 -16.28
C MET A 82 -7.98 1.24 -15.59
N ASP A 83 -6.81 1.17 -16.25
CA ASP A 83 -5.60 0.58 -15.67
C ASP A 83 -4.37 1.46 -15.91
N TRP A 84 -3.90 2.15 -14.86
CA TRP A 84 -2.75 3.03 -14.93
C TRP A 84 -1.45 2.28 -15.25
N ARG A 85 -1.36 0.97 -14.99
CA ARG A 85 -0.18 0.17 -15.33
C ARG A 85 -0.01 0.09 -16.84
N LYS A 86 -1.12 -0.07 -17.58
CA LYS A 86 -1.14 -0.09 -19.05
C LYS A 86 -0.77 1.26 -19.67
N ARG A 87 -0.81 2.34 -18.88
CA ARG A 87 -0.41 3.70 -19.29
C ARG A 87 1.01 4.07 -18.85
N GLY A 88 1.77 3.14 -18.27
CA GLY A 88 3.12 3.40 -17.78
C GLY A 88 3.18 4.32 -16.56
N VAL A 89 2.08 4.46 -15.80
CA VAL A 89 1.96 5.40 -14.68
C VAL A 89 2.32 4.76 -13.32
N VAL A 90 2.64 3.47 -13.32
CA VAL A 90 2.88 2.70 -12.09
C VAL A 90 4.28 2.14 -12.09
N THR A 91 5.09 2.54 -11.11
CA THR A 91 6.42 1.96 -10.85
C THR A 91 6.31 0.47 -10.47
N PRO A 92 7.39 -0.31 -10.57
CA PRO A 92 7.42 -1.69 -10.09
C PRO A 92 6.94 -1.84 -8.63
N ILE A 93 6.49 -3.03 -8.28
CA ILE A 93 6.16 -3.36 -6.88
C ILE A 93 7.43 -3.26 -6.04
N LYS A 94 7.30 -2.60 -4.89
CA LYS A 94 8.35 -2.50 -3.87
C LYS A 94 8.03 -3.44 -2.71
N ASP A 95 9.04 -3.73 -1.89
CA ASP A 95 8.92 -4.52 -0.68
C ASP A 95 9.33 -3.67 0.53
N GLN A 96 8.42 -3.51 1.49
CA GLN A 96 8.67 -2.79 2.74
C GLN A 96 9.55 -3.57 3.73
N GLY A 97 9.71 -4.88 3.53
CA GLY A 97 10.42 -5.75 4.46
C GLY A 97 9.87 -5.62 5.90
N LYS A 98 10.78 -5.51 6.87
CA LYS A 98 10.45 -5.43 8.30
C LYS A 98 10.18 -4.01 8.81
N CYS A 99 10.37 -3.01 7.98
CA CYS A 99 10.13 -1.62 8.32
C CYS A 99 8.69 -1.26 8.01
N PHE A 100 8.03 -0.54 8.91
CA PHE A 100 6.62 -0.17 8.76
C PHE A 100 6.41 1.04 7.83
N VAL A 101 7.13 1.05 6.72
CA VAL A 101 7.15 2.13 5.72
C VAL A 101 5.98 2.06 4.73
N GLY A 102 5.13 1.02 4.80
CA GLY A 102 4.09 0.78 3.79
C GLY A 102 3.22 2.02 3.52
N LEU A 103 2.94 2.82 4.55
CA LEU A 103 2.20 4.08 4.39
C LEU A 103 2.95 5.12 3.53
N PHE A 104 4.28 5.23 3.65
CA PHE A 104 5.11 6.14 2.86
C PHE A 104 5.33 5.61 1.45
N GLN A 105 5.51 4.29 1.26
CA GLN A 105 5.59 3.67 -0.08
C GLN A 105 4.35 3.95 -0.91
N LEU A 106 3.17 3.95 -0.29
CA LEU A 106 1.92 4.15 -1.02
C LEU A 106 1.58 5.63 -1.19
N CYS A 107 2.07 6.50 -0.30
CA CYS A 107 2.14 7.93 -0.55
C CYS A 107 2.99 8.22 -1.80
N VAL A 108 4.22 7.70 -1.82
CA VAL A 108 5.17 7.84 -2.93
C VAL A 108 4.58 7.32 -4.24
N ALA A 109 3.93 6.16 -4.23
CA ALA A 109 3.28 5.62 -5.44
C ALA A 109 2.25 6.58 -6.05
N THR A 110 1.50 7.35 -5.24
CA THR A 110 0.55 8.35 -5.77
C THR A 110 1.25 9.55 -6.39
N ILE A 111 2.42 9.93 -5.87
CA ILE A 111 3.23 11.06 -6.37
C ILE A 111 3.96 10.64 -7.65
N GLU A 112 4.56 9.45 -7.68
CA GLU A 112 5.19 8.85 -8.86
C GLU A 112 4.21 8.82 -10.05
N GLY A 113 3.00 8.32 -9.81
CA GLY A 113 1.97 8.26 -10.84
C GLY A 113 1.50 9.64 -11.29
N LEU A 114 1.28 10.57 -10.35
CA LEU A 114 0.89 11.93 -10.72
C LEU A 114 2.00 12.65 -11.49
N HIS A 115 3.26 12.41 -11.14
CA HIS A 115 4.42 12.96 -11.85
C HIS A 115 4.42 12.46 -13.29
N GLN A 116 4.35 11.15 -13.54
CA GLN A 116 4.26 10.59 -14.90
C GLN A 116 3.07 11.18 -15.68
N ILE A 117 1.90 11.33 -15.06
CA ILE A 117 0.70 11.89 -15.73
C ILE A 117 0.96 13.32 -16.21
N ILE A 118 1.70 14.13 -15.45
CA ILE A 118 1.91 15.55 -15.73
C ILE A 118 3.13 15.79 -16.62
N THR A 119 4.25 15.12 -16.34
CA THR A 119 5.55 15.37 -17.01
C THR A 119 5.84 14.39 -18.12
N GLY A 120 5.19 13.21 -18.12
CA GLY A 120 5.53 12.10 -18.99
C GLY A 120 6.73 11.28 -18.52
N GLU A 121 7.30 11.57 -17.35
CA GLU A 121 8.47 10.90 -16.79
C GLU A 121 8.15 10.07 -15.54
N LEU A 122 8.48 8.77 -15.56
CA LEU A 122 8.18 7.84 -14.48
C LEU A 122 9.47 7.65 -13.67
N VAL A 123 9.57 8.38 -12.57
CA VAL A 123 10.75 8.35 -11.70
C VAL A 123 10.39 7.69 -10.38
N PRO A 124 11.04 6.58 -10.00
CA PRO A 124 10.91 6.02 -8.66
C PRO A 124 11.43 7.02 -7.61
N LEU A 125 10.61 7.35 -6.61
CA LEU A 125 10.95 8.31 -5.56
C LEU A 125 11.42 7.60 -4.29
N SER A 126 12.21 8.31 -3.47
CA SER A 126 12.81 7.76 -2.26
C SER A 126 11.82 7.70 -1.11
N GLU A 127 11.46 6.49 -0.69
CA GLU A 127 10.77 6.31 0.59
C GLU A 127 11.66 6.50 1.80
N GLN A 128 12.96 6.23 1.65
CA GLN A 128 13.90 6.34 2.75
C GLN A 128 14.08 7.78 3.22
N GLU A 129 14.01 8.74 2.30
CA GLU A 129 13.96 10.15 2.65
C GLU A 129 12.77 10.43 3.58
N LEU A 130 11.60 9.85 3.30
CA LEU A 130 10.43 10.02 4.17
C LEU A 130 10.63 9.35 5.53
N VAL A 131 11.20 8.13 5.55
CA VAL A 131 11.54 7.40 6.78
C VAL A 131 12.48 8.24 7.66
N ASP A 132 13.51 8.83 7.07
CA ASP A 132 14.56 9.51 7.82
C ASP A 132 14.15 10.94 8.22
N PHE A 133 13.38 11.65 7.40
CA PHE A 133 13.12 13.10 7.59
C PHE A 133 11.70 13.49 7.97
N VAL A 134 10.68 12.66 7.77
CA VAL A 134 9.33 12.98 8.25
C VAL A 134 9.34 12.89 9.77
N LYS A 135 9.06 14.00 10.43
CA LYS A 135 8.94 14.15 11.89
C LYS A 135 7.56 14.69 12.24
N GLY A 136 7.20 14.59 13.52
CA GLY A 136 5.88 14.97 14.04
C GLY A 136 5.32 13.79 14.81
N GLU A 137 4.14 13.33 14.44
CA GLU A 137 3.59 12.08 14.97
C GLU A 137 4.06 10.84 14.19
N SER A 138 4.83 11.02 13.13
CA SER A 138 5.43 9.94 12.35
C SER A 138 6.87 9.64 12.80
N GLU A 139 7.21 8.36 12.90
CA GLU A 139 8.45 7.81 13.47
C GLU A 139 9.15 6.82 12.51
N GLY A 140 9.13 7.13 11.22
CA GLY A 140 9.82 6.34 10.19
C GLY A 140 9.32 4.89 10.15
N CYS A 141 10.23 3.94 10.39
CA CYS A 141 9.91 2.52 10.48
C CYS A 141 9.02 2.15 11.67
N TYR A 142 8.67 3.05 12.59
CA TYR A 142 7.69 2.80 13.65
C TYR A 142 6.31 3.37 13.29
N GLY A 143 6.11 3.78 12.04
CA GLY A 143 4.82 4.22 11.54
C GLY A 143 4.62 5.71 11.46
N GLY A 144 3.40 6.11 11.09
CA GLY A 144 3.07 7.52 10.89
C GLY A 144 1.81 7.75 10.09
N TYR A 145 1.72 8.94 9.49
CA TYR A 145 0.58 9.39 8.71
C TYR A 145 0.99 9.76 7.28
N VAL A 146 0.13 9.41 6.32
CA VAL A 146 0.34 9.76 4.91
C VAL A 146 0.33 11.29 4.73
N GLU A 147 -0.48 11.99 5.53
CA GLU A 147 -0.57 13.44 5.55
C GLU A 147 0.74 14.11 5.99
N ASP A 148 1.47 13.54 6.93
CA ASP A 148 2.76 14.08 7.37
C ASP A 148 3.78 14.02 6.23
N ALA A 149 3.79 12.92 5.45
CA ALA A 149 4.61 12.83 4.25
C ALA A 149 4.22 13.87 3.20
N PHE A 150 2.92 14.04 2.89
CA PHE A 150 2.50 15.06 1.94
C PHE A 150 2.86 16.48 2.40
N LYS A 151 2.64 16.80 3.68
CA LYS A 151 3.04 18.09 4.27
C LYS A 151 4.55 18.30 4.19
N PHE A 152 5.34 17.27 4.52
CA PHE A 152 6.79 17.32 4.44
C PHE A 152 7.26 17.63 3.01
N ILE A 153 6.81 16.87 2.02
CA ILE A 153 7.21 17.07 0.62
C ILE A 153 6.77 18.45 0.12
N THR A 154 5.54 18.88 0.44
CA THR A 154 5.02 20.20 0.06
C THR A 154 5.88 21.33 0.68
N LYS A 155 6.23 21.22 1.97
CA LYS A 155 7.05 22.20 2.68
C LYS A 155 8.50 22.22 2.21
N LYS A 156 9.08 21.04 1.97
CA LYS A 156 10.44 20.88 1.43
C LYS A 156 10.52 21.35 -0.02
N GLY A 157 9.40 21.30 -0.75
CA GLY A 157 9.29 21.69 -2.15
C GLY A 157 9.88 20.67 -3.12
N ARG A 158 10.24 19.47 -2.64
CA ARG A 158 10.85 18.41 -3.43
C ARG A 158 10.91 17.07 -2.69
N ILE A 159 11.12 15.99 -3.44
CA ILE A 159 11.49 14.65 -2.98
C ILE A 159 12.56 14.07 -3.93
N GLU A 160 13.55 13.38 -3.36
CA GLU A 160 14.65 12.72 -4.03
C GLU A 160 14.18 11.44 -4.75
N SER A 161 14.91 11.04 -5.79
CA SER A 161 14.69 9.75 -6.44
C SER A 161 15.22 8.59 -5.59
N GLU A 162 14.68 7.40 -5.78
CA GLU A 162 15.17 6.15 -5.17
C GLU A 162 16.65 5.90 -5.51
N THR A 163 17.12 6.27 -6.70
CA THR A 163 18.53 6.07 -7.08
C THR A 163 19.49 6.95 -6.28
N HIS A 164 19.06 8.16 -5.91
CA HIS A 164 19.88 9.13 -5.17
C HIS A 164 19.80 8.91 -3.65
N TYR A 165 18.64 8.47 -3.15
CA TYR A 165 18.47 8.10 -1.74
C TYR A 165 17.79 6.72 -1.63
N PRO A 166 18.55 5.62 -1.76
CA PRO A 166 17.98 4.27 -1.82
C PRO A 166 17.39 3.78 -0.51
N TYR A 167 16.36 2.95 -0.62
CA TYR A 167 15.71 2.28 0.50
C TYR A 167 16.66 1.38 1.30
N LYS A 168 16.65 1.55 2.63
CA LYS A 168 17.45 0.79 3.60
C LYS A 168 16.59 0.00 4.59
N GLY A 169 15.30 0.33 4.70
CA GLY A 169 14.38 -0.39 5.59
C GLY A 169 14.74 -0.29 7.07
N VAL A 170 15.41 0.79 7.46
CA VAL A 170 15.75 1.09 8.85
C VAL A 170 15.70 2.60 9.06
N ASN A 171 15.44 3.04 10.29
CA ASN A 171 15.60 4.44 10.65
C ASN A 171 17.08 4.78 10.69
N ASN A 172 17.53 5.73 9.87
CA ASN A 172 18.89 6.26 9.98
C ASN A 172 18.89 7.55 10.81
N THR A 173 20.05 7.84 11.40
CA THR A 173 20.33 9.20 11.86
C THR A 173 20.39 10.11 10.64
N CYS A 174 19.55 11.15 10.61
CA CYS A 174 19.45 12.10 9.51
C CYS A 174 20.85 12.61 9.13
N LYS A 175 21.43 12.07 8.05
CA LYS A 175 22.63 12.66 7.49
C LYS A 175 22.16 13.90 6.75
N VAL A 176 22.29 15.07 7.39
CA VAL A 176 22.03 16.40 6.81
C VAL A 176 23.10 16.70 5.74
N LYS A 177 23.27 15.82 4.75
CA LYS A 177 23.80 16.29 3.48
C LYS A 177 22.69 17.14 2.88
N LYS A 178 23.04 18.34 2.39
CA LYS A 178 22.14 19.12 1.55
C LYS A 178 21.81 18.24 0.36
N GLU A 179 20.71 17.52 0.44
CA GLU A 179 20.12 16.83 -0.70
C GLU A 179 19.77 17.92 -1.72
N THR A 180 20.27 17.79 -2.93
CA THR A 180 20.13 18.82 -3.98
C THR A 180 19.42 18.32 -5.23
N HIS A 181 19.04 17.04 -5.28
CA HIS A 181 18.64 16.35 -6.51
C HIS A 181 17.15 15.99 -6.56
N GLY A 182 16.31 16.67 -5.77
CA GLY A 182 14.87 16.52 -5.83
C GLY A 182 14.32 16.49 -7.27
N VAL A 183 13.66 15.38 -7.62
CA VAL A 183 13.19 15.07 -8.98
C VAL A 183 11.70 15.33 -9.16
N ALA A 184 10.94 15.37 -8.06
CA ALA A 184 9.51 15.63 -8.08
C ALA A 184 9.10 16.58 -6.95
N GLN A 185 7.97 17.26 -7.13
CA GLN A 185 7.36 18.14 -6.13
C GLN A 185 5.83 18.06 -6.22
N ILE A 186 5.17 18.32 -5.09
CA ILE A 186 3.71 18.47 -5.03
C ILE A 186 3.35 19.81 -4.41
N LYS A 187 2.23 20.39 -4.84
CA LYS A 187 1.72 21.66 -4.28
C LYS A 187 0.82 21.45 -3.05
N GLY A 188 0.44 20.20 -2.78
CA GLY A 188 -0.44 19.84 -1.68
C GLY A 188 -1.15 18.51 -1.92
N TYR A 189 -2.12 18.20 -1.07
CA TYR A 189 -2.93 16.99 -1.12
C TYR A 189 -4.39 17.31 -0.80
N LYS A 190 -5.30 16.40 -1.16
CA LYS A 190 -6.72 16.48 -0.83
C LYS A 190 -7.24 15.11 -0.42
N LYS A 191 -8.23 15.09 0.49
CA LYS A 191 -8.96 13.86 0.81
C LYS A 191 -10.09 13.65 -0.20
N VAL A 192 -10.26 12.41 -0.63
CA VAL A 192 -11.47 12.00 -1.34
C VAL A 192 -12.62 11.96 -0.32
N PRO A 193 -13.83 12.42 -0.65
CA PRO A 193 -15.00 12.28 0.21
C PRO A 193 -15.14 10.86 0.76
N SER A 194 -15.12 10.73 2.09
CA SER A 194 -15.22 9.44 2.76
C SER A 194 -16.54 8.75 2.46
N LYS A 195 -16.52 7.41 2.41
CA LYS A 195 -17.71 6.56 2.18
C LYS A 195 -18.44 6.84 0.84
N SER A 196 -17.74 7.36 -0.17
CA SER A 196 -18.27 7.58 -1.51
C SER A 196 -17.44 6.86 -2.56
N GLU A 197 -17.86 5.67 -2.98
CA GLU A 197 -17.21 4.94 -4.06
C GLU A 197 -17.26 5.70 -5.38
N ASN A 198 -18.31 6.52 -5.61
CA ASN A 198 -18.38 7.38 -6.78
C ASN A 198 -17.31 8.48 -6.78
N ALA A 199 -17.07 9.12 -5.63
CA ALA A 199 -15.98 10.10 -5.52
C ALA A 199 -14.61 9.42 -5.66
N LEU A 200 -14.45 8.22 -5.09
CA LEU A 200 -13.25 7.42 -5.26
C LEU A 200 -13.02 7.04 -6.72
N LEU A 201 -14.06 6.61 -7.44
CA LEU A 201 -14.01 6.28 -8.85
C LEU A 201 -13.57 7.48 -9.70
N LYS A 202 -14.14 8.66 -9.45
CA LYS A 202 -13.73 9.91 -10.09
C LYS A 202 -12.25 10.21 -9.85
N ALA A 203 -11.76 10.01 -8.63
CA ALA A 203 -10.36 10.25 -8.28
C ALA A 203 -9.42 9.23 -8.97
N VAL A 204 -9.72 7.93 -8.85
CA VAL A 204 -8.91 6.85 -9.42
C VAL A 204 -8.86 6.95 -10.95
N ALA A 205 -9.94 7.38 -11.59
CA ALA A 205 -9.98 7.62 -13.04
C ALA A 205 -9.01 8.72 -13.52
N ASN A 206 -8.52 9.58 -12.63
CA ASN A 206 -7.64 10.70 -12.96
C ASN A 206 -6.22 10.57 -12.41
N GLN A 207 -5.98 9.74 -11.39
CA GLN A 207 -4.65 9.46 -10.83
C GLN A 207 -4.69 8.27 -9.87
N LEU A 208 -3.53 7.79 -9.41
CA LEU A 208 -3.48 6.83 -8.30
C LEU A 208 -4.00 7.48 -7.01
N VAL A 209 -4.67 6.67 -6.17
CA VAL A 209 -5.22 7.12 -4.88
C VAL A 209 -4.78 6.17 -3.77
N SER A 210 -4.20 6.70 -2.70
CA SER A 210 -3.88 5.94 -1.50
C SER A 210 -5.15 5.75 -0.66
N VAL A 211 -5.42 4.52 -0.24
CA VAL A 211 -6.59 4.15 0.55
C VAL A 211 -6.21 3.28 1.74
N SER A 212 -7.03 3.33 2.79
CA SER A 212 -6.93 2.43 3.94
C SER A 212 -7.73 1.15 3.70
N VAL A 213 -7.16 0.00 4.06
CA VAL A 213 -7.80 -1.31 4.00
C VAL A 213 -7.57 -2.09 5.30
N LYS A 214 -8.37 -3.14 5.50
CA LYS A 214 -8.20 -4.10 6.60
C LYS A 214 -7.48 -5.33 6.06
N ALA A 215 -6.26 -5.56 6.54
CA ALA A 215 -5.33 -6.53 6.02
C ALA A 215 -4.85 -7.56 7.06
N LYS A 216 -5.19 -7.41 8.35
CA LYS A 216 -4.82 -8.36 9.42
C LYS A 216 -5.50 -9.74 9.35
N ASP A 217 -6.49 -9.93 8.48
CA ASP A 217 -7.14 -11.23 8.34
C ASP A 217 -6.26 -12.21 7.56
N SER A 218 -6.22 -13.48 7.99
CA SER A 218 -5.41 -14.51 7.33
C SER A 218 -5.75 -14.70 5.85
N ALA A 219 -6.98 -14.42 5.41
CA ALA A 219 -7.32 -14.47 3.99
C ALA A 219 -6.62 -13.36 3.18
N PHE A 220 -6.37 -12.19 3.79
CA PHE A 220 -5.60 -11.13 3.16
C PHE A 220 -4.11 -11.47 3.17
N GLN A 221 -3.59 -11.96 4.30
CA GLN A 221 -2.19 -12.43 4.41
C GLN A 221 -1.83 -13.40 3.28
N PHE A 222 -2.72 -14.34 2.96
CA PHE A 222 -2.47 -15.41 2.01
C PHE A 222 -3.16 -15.23 0.65
N TYR A 223 -3.68 -14.04 0.37
CA TYR A 223 -4.29 -13.75 -0.93
C TYR A 223 -3.32 -14.06 -2.06
N SER A 224 -3.83 -14.74 -3.10
CA SER A 224 -3.05 -15.17 -4.26
C SER A 224 -3.63 -14.63 -5.56
N SER A 225 -4.94 -14.77 -5.77
CA SER A 225 -5.61 -14.31 -6.98
C SER A 225 -7.12 -14.21 -6.82
N GLY A 226 -7.77 -13.56 -7.79
CA GLY A 226 -9.22 -13.39 -7.86
C GLY A 226 -9.72 -12.11 -7.19
N ILE A 227 -11.04 -11.90 -7.18
CA ILE A 227 -11.65 -10.74 -6.54
C ILE A 227 -11.85 -11.05 -5.06
N PHE A 228 -11.09 -10.38 -4.22
CA PHE A 228 -11.12 -10.55 -2.78
C PHE A 228 -12.45 -10.06 -2.20
N THR A 229 -13.19 -11.01 -1.64
CA THR A 229 -14.45 -10.81 -0.90
C THR A 229 -14.35 -11.40 0.51
N GLY A 230 -13.13 -11.40 1.07
CA GLY A 230 -12.88 -11.87 2.44
C GLY A 230 -13.52 -10.97 3.49
N LYS A 231 -13.26 -11.26 4.76
CA LYS A 231 -13.79 -10.46 5.87
C LYS A 231 -13.37 -8.99 5.71
N CYS A 232 -14.35 -8.09 5.64
CA CYS A 232 -14.16 -6.65 5.58
C CYS A 232 -14.57 -5.98 6.92
N GLY A 233 -14.17 -4.72 7.10
CA GLY A 233 -14.56 -3.91 8.25
C GLY A 233 -13.99 -2.50 8.13
N THR A 234 -14.50 -1.58 8.94
CA THR A 234 -14.05 -0.17 8.94
C THR A 234 -12.79 0.06 9.78
N ASP A 235 -12.38 -0.92 10.59
CA ASP A 235 -11.13 -0.91 11.34
C ASP A 235 -9.96 -1.24 10.40
N THR A 236 -9.53 -0.25 9.62
CA THR A 236 -8.43 -0.38 8.68
C THR A 236 -7.08 -0.33 9.38
N ASP A 237 -6.13 -1.09 8.88
CA ASP A 237 -4.82 -1.31 9.51
C ASP A 237 -3.66 -1.41 8.51
N HIS A 238 -3.94 -1.17 7.22
CA HIS A 238 -2.95 -1.16 6.16
C HIS A 238 -3.33 -0.13 5.11
N ARG A 239 -2.35 0.32 4.34
CA ARG A 239 -2.58 1.20 3.18
C ARG A 239 -2.38 0.39 1.91
N VAL A 240 -3.06 0.77 0.83
CA VAL A 240 -2.74 0.34 -0.55
C VAL A 240 -2.95 1.51 -1.52
N ALA A 241 -2.43 1.42 -2.74
CA ALA A 241 -2.62 2.45 -3.77
C ALA A 241 -3.49 1.90 -4.89
N LEU A 242 -4.67 2.47 -5.09
CA LEU A 242 -5.56 2.11 -6.18
C LEU A 242 -4.97 2.58 -7.51
N ALA A 243 -4.66 1.61 -8.37
CA ALA A 243 -4.08 1.84 -9.68
C ALA A 243 -5.08 1.59 -10.82
N SER A 244 -6.20 0.94 -10.52
CA SER A 244 -7.15 0.52 -11.53
C SER A 244 -8.51 0.17 -10.93
N TYR A 245 -9.53 0.18 -11.77
CA TYR A 245 -10.83 -0.44 -11.51
C TYR A 245 -11.35 -1.10 -12.78
N GLY A 246 -12.27 -2.04 -12.61
CA GLY A 246 -12.93 -2.70 -13.72
C GLY A 246 -14.04 -3.63 -13.27
N GLU A 247 -14.45 -4.49 -14.18
CA GLU A 247 -15.49 -5.48 -14.00
C GLU A 247 -14.99 -6.81 -14.57
N SER A 248 -15.20 -7.93 -13.88
CA SER A 248 -14.91 -9.27 -14.39
C SER A 248 -15.99 -9.75 -15.35
N GLY A 249 -15.71 -10.85 -16.07
CA GLY A 249 -16.65 -11.41 -17.06
C GLY A 249 -17.99 -11.87 -16.49
N ASP A 250 -18.09 -12.05 -15.17
CA ASP A 250 -19.32 -12.37 -14.44
C ASP A 250 -20.07 -11.12 -13.93
N GLY A 251 -19.60 -9.91 -14.27
CA GLY A 251 -20.18 -8.63 -13.83
C GLY A 251 -19.68 -8.14 -12.47
N THR A 252 -18.75 -8.84 -11.81
CA THR A 252 -18.24 -8.39 -10.50
C THR A 252 -17.27 -7.22 -10.67
N LYS A 253 -17.63 -6.06 -10.12
CA LYS A 253 -16.77 -4.88 -10.09
C LYS A 253 -15.64 -5.07 -9.08
N TYR A 254 -14.48 -4.51 -9.40
CA TYR A 254 -13.31 -4.54 -8.52
C TYR A 254 -12.46 -3.29 -8.66
N TRP A 255 -11.80 -2.96 -7.56
CA TRP A 255 -10.60 -2.14 -7.49
C TRP A 255 -9.37 -3.02 -7.63
N LEU A 256 -8.34 -2.55 -8.32
CA LEU A 256 -7.03 -3.19 -8.30
C LEU A 256 -6.05 -2.27 -7.57
N ALA A 257 -5.52 -2.79 -6.47
CA ALA A 257 -4.64 -2.07 -5.57
C ALA A 257 -3.21 -2.61 -5.64
N LYS A 258 -2.24 -1.68 -5.74
CA LYS A 258 -0.81 -1.92 -5.56
C LYS A 258 -0.52 -2.06 -4.07
N ASN A 259 0.14 -3.15 -3.69
CA ASN A 259 0.62 -3.40 -2.33
C ASN A 259 2.14 -3.16 -2.22
N SER A 260 2.66 -3.23 -1.00
CA SER A 260 4.05 -2.97 -0.61
C SER A 260 4.79 -4.22 -0.12
N TRP A 261 4.30 -5.41 -0.46
CA TRP A 261 4.80 -6.69 0.09
C TRP A 261 5.58 -7.53 -0.93
N GLY A 262 6.19 -6.88 -1.93
CA GLY A 262 6.91 -7.59 -2.98
C GLY A 262 5.98 -8.35 -3.95
N THR A 263 6.58 -8.97 -4.96
CA THR A 263 5.87 -9.64 -6.05
C THR A 263 5.37 -11.04 -5.71
N GLU A 264 5.90 -11.64 -4.64
CA GLU A 264 5.55 -13.00 -4.21
C GLU A 264 4.19 -13.08 -3.51
N TRP A 265 3.63 -11.92 -3.13
CA TRP A 265 2.30 -11.82 -2.55
C TRP A 265 1.26 -11.44 -3.60
N GLY A 266 0.07 -12.07 -3.55
CA GLY A 266 -1.05 -11.72 -4.42
C GLY A 266 -0.78 -11.88 -5.91
N GLU A 267 -1.44 -11.04 -6.71
CA GLU A 267 -1.32 -11.06 -8.17
C GLU A 267 -0.09 -10.26 -8.60
N LYS A 268 1.11 -10.80 -8.35
CA LYS A 268 2.40 -10.11 -8.54
C LYS A 268 2.48 -8.79 -7.77
N GLY A 269 2.13 -8.81 -6.49
CA GLY A 269 2.09 -7.65 -5.59
C GLY A 269 0.83 -6.79 -5.66
N TYR A 270 -0.18 -7.23 -6.41
CA TYR A 270 -1.48 -6.56 -6.50
C TYR A 270 -2.58 -7.40 -5.86
N ILE A 271 -3.70 -6.73 -5.52
CA ILE A 271 -4.93 -7.37 -5.09
C ILE A 271 -6.12 -6.74 -5.82
N ARG A 272 -7.05 -7.59 -6.29
CA ARG A 272 -8.37 -7.15 -6.73
C ARG A 272 -9.34 -7.22 -5.55
N ILE A 273 -9.98 -6.11 -5.21
CA ILE A 273 -10.89 -5.99 -4.05
C ILE A 273 -12.25 -5.56 -4.59
N LYS A 274 -13.32 -6.20 -4.10
CA LYS A 274 -14.70 -5.81 -4.43
C LYS A 274 -15.05 -4.45 -3.83
#